data_AF-A0A7V6MWT8-F1
#
_entry.id   AF-A0A7V6MWT8-F1
#
_cell.length_a   1.000
_cell.length_b   1.000
_cell.length_c   1.000
_cell.angle_alpha   90.00
_cell.angle_beta   90.00
_cell.angle_gamma   90.00
#
_symmetry.space_group_name_H-M   'P 1'
#
loop_
_entity.id
_entity.type
_entity.pdbx_description
1 polymer ?
#
loop_
_entity_poly.entity_id
_entity_poly.type
_entity_poly.pdbx_seq_one_letter_code
_entity_poly.pdbx_strand_id
1 'polypeptide(L)'
;DELLASCYRNSLQLAVENSIKTIAFPSISTGAYRFPLKRAAKIAILEISKFLKNNKSIEKVLIVCFDKGTMNAYSEALSEI
;
A
#
# COMPACT_ATOMS: atom_id res chain seq x y z
N ASP A 1 7.50 2.84 -11.28
CA ASP A 1 6.38 2.00 -10.82
C ASP A 1 6.90 0.77 -10.14
N GLU A 2 7.75 -0.01 -10.81
CA GLU A 2 8.30 -1.24 -10.26
C GLU A 2 8.99 -1.08 -8.89
N LEU A 3 9.81 -0.04 -8.70
CA LEU A 3 10.45 0.22 -7.40
C LEU A 3 9.44 0.49 -6.28
N LEU A 4 8.34 1.20 -6.56
CA LEU A 4 7.30 1.43 -5.56
C LEU A 4 6.49 0.15 -5.30
N ALA A 5 6.19 -0.61 -6.35
CA ALA A 5 5.50 -1.88 -6.24
C ALA A 5 6.32 -2.88 -5.39
N SER A 6 7.63 -2.96 -5.63
CA SER A 6 8.53 -3.82 -4.85
C SER A 6 8.65 -3.37 -3.40
N CYS A 7 8.60 -2.06 -3.08
CA CYS A 7 8.53 -1.59 -1.69
C CYS A 7 7.34 -2.20 -0.93
N TYR A 8 6.14 -2.22 -1.52
CA TYR A 8 4.97 -2.81 -0.87
C TYR A 8 5.12 -4.34 -0.73
N ARG A 9 5.49 -5.04 -1.80
CA ARG A 9 5.66 -6.50 -1.77
C ARG A 9 6.70 -6.94 -0.75
N ASN A 10 7.87 -6.31 -0.73
CA ASN A 10 8.95 -6.65 0.19
C ASN A 10 8.58 -6.35 1.64
N SER A 11 7.89 -5.23 1.90
CA SER A 11 7.43 -4.89 3.26
C SER A 11 6.39 -5.88 3.78
N LEU A 12 5.45 -6.30 2.92
CA LEU A 12 4.46 -7.31 3.26
C LEU A 12 5.12 -8.68 3.49
N GLN A 13 6.05 -9.08 2.62
CA GLN A 13 6.80 -10.32 2.76
C GLN A 13 7.58 -10.36 4.08
N LEU A 14 8.27 -9.27 4.43
CA LEU A 14 8.99 -9.17 5.70
C LEU A 14 8.04 -9.24 6.91
N ALA A 15 6.83 -8.67 6.80
CA ALA A 15 5.82 -8.80 7.84
C ALA A 15 5.40 -10.26 8.06
N VAL A 16 5.21 -11.03 6.98
CA VAL A 16 4.91 -12.47 7.05
C VAL A 16 6.03 -13.24 7.73
N GLU A 17 7.27 -13.01 7.34
CA GLU A 17 8.46 -13.67 7.91
C GLU A 17 8.60 -13.43 9.41
N ASN A 18 8.13 -12.27 9.90
CA ASN A 18 8.15 -11.90 11.31
C ASN A 18 6.82 -12.16 12.03
N SER A 19 5.90 -12.93 11.42
CA SER A 19 4.58 -13.24 12.00
C SER A 19 3.74 -12.01 12.38
N ILE A 20 3.94 -10.89 11.68
CA ILE A 20 3.19 -9.65 11.88
C ILE A 20 1.84 -9.77 11.18
N LYS A 21 0.76 -9.66 11.95
CA LYS A 21 -0.62 -9.80 11.46
C LYS A 21 -1.25 -8.49 11.00
N THR A 22 -0.74 -7.35 11.45
CA THR A 22 -1.28 -6.02 11.13
C THR A 22 -0.15 -5.08 10.76
N ILE A 23 -0.30 -4.37 9.64
CA ILE A 23 0.69 -3.43 9.13
C ILE A 23 0.02 -2.13 8.70
N ALA A 24 0.68 -1.00 8.98
CA ALA A 24 0.25 0.33 8.55
C ALA A 24 1.29 0.92 7.59
N PHE A 25 0.86 1.38 6.42
CA PHE A 25 1.70 2.05 5.45
C PHE A 25 1.39 3.54 5.38
N PRO A 26 2.40 4.42 5.35
CA PRO A 26 2.20 5.78 4.88
C PRO A 26 2.00 5.78 3.36
N SER A 27 1.67 6.94 2.79
CA SER A 27 1.70 7.09 1.33
C SER A 27 3.14 7.18 0.81
N ILE A 28 3.72 6.02 0.51
CA ILE A 28 5.14 5.91 0.10
C ILE A 28 5.40 6.70 -1.18
N SER A 29 6.52 7.42 -1.19
CA SER A 29 7.04 8.23 -2.32
C SER A 29 6.24 9.48 -2.71
N THR A 30 5.10 9.78 -2.07
CA THR A 30 4.27 10.96 -2.44
C THR A 30 4.63 12.24 -1.67
N GLY A 31 5.56 12.16 -0.72
CA GLY A 31 6.11 13.32 0.01
C GLY A 31 7.34 13.91 -0.67
N ALA A 32 8.51 13.80 -0.03
CA ALA A 32 9.77 14.36 -0.52
C ALA A 32 10.15 13.90 -1.96
N TYR A 33 9.82 12.66 -2.32
CA TYR A 33 10.09 12.11 -3.66
C TYR A 33 9.08 12.54 -4.75
N ARG A 34 8.01 13.27 -4.38
CA ARG A 34 7.04 13.88 -5.30
C ARG A 34 6.46 12.93 -6.36
N PHE A 35 6.39 11.63 -6.06
CA PHE A 35 5.78 10.67 -6.97
C PHE A 35 4.29 10.99 -7.13
N PRO A 36 3.70 10.90 -8.34
CA PRO A 36 2.31 11.27 -8.56
C PRO A 36 1.34 10.49 -7.67
N LEU A 37 0.60 11.21 -6.82
CA LEU A 37 -0.24 10.62 -5.77
C LEU A 37 -1.24 9.58 -6.29
N LYS A 38 -2.04 9.92 -7.31
CA LYS A 38 -3.02 8.97 -7.89
C LYS A 38 -2.36 7.69 -8.40
N ARG A 39 -1.18 7.81 -9.02
CA ARG A 39 -0.42 6.67 -9.52
C ARG A 39 0.16 5.83 -8.38
N ALA A 40 0.69 6.47 -7.35
CA ALA A 40 1.17 5.78 -6.14
C ALA A 40 0.06 5.02 -5.42
N ALA A 41 -1.11 5.63 -5.25
CA ALA A 41 -2.27 5.00 -4.62
C ALA A 41 -2.72 3.75 -5.39
N LYS A 42 -2.80 3.82 -6.73
CA LYS A 42 -3.11 2.66 -7.57
C LYS A 42 -2.09 1.53 -7.41
N ILE A 43 -0.80 1.85 -7.43
CA ILE A 43 0.26 0.86 -7.22
C ILE A 43 0.13 0.20 -5.84
N ALA A 44 -0.06 1.01 -4.79
CA ALA A 44 -0.19 0.53 -3.42
C ALA A 44 -1.36 -0.44 -3.25
N ILE A 45 -2.57 -0.01 -3.64
CA ILE A 45 -3.79 -0.80 -3.50
C ILE A 45 -3.71 -2.06 -4.36
N LEU A 46 -3.19 -1.99 -5.58
CA LEU A 46 -3.02 -3.16 -6.44
C LEU A 46 -2.10 -4.22 -5.80
N GLU A 47 -0.92 -3.83 -5.33
CA GLU A 47 0.06 -4.77 -4.81
C GLU A 47 -0.35 -5.34 -3.44
N ILE A 48 -0.95 -4.51 -2.57
CA ILE A 48 -1.53 -4.97 -1.30
C ILE A 48 -2.66 -5.98 -1.56
N SER A 49 -3.61 -5.65 -2.43
CA SER A 49 -4.74 -6.54 -2.74
C SER A 49 -4.30 -7.86 -3.35
N LYS A 50 -3.33 -7.84 -4.29
CA LYS A 50 -2.74 -9.05 -4.86
C LYS A 50 -2.07 -9.92 -3.79
N PHE A 51 -1.32 -9.31 -2.89
CA PHE A 51 -0.63 -10.03 -1.82
C PHE A 51 -1.63 -10.70 -0.86
N LEU A 52 -2.62 -9.96 -0.38
CA LEU A 52 -3.64 -10.47 0.56
C LEU A 52 -4.59 -11.51 -0.06
N LYS A 53 -4.72 -11.53 -1.40
CA LYS A 53 -5.44 -12.60 -2.09
C LYS A 53 -4.73 -13.95 -1.92
N ASN A 54 -3.41 -13.95 -1.99
CA ASN A 54 -2.58 -15.17 -1.97
C ASN A 54 -2.03 -15.51 -0.57
N ASN A 55 -2.06 -14.58 0.38
CA ASN A 55 -1.51 -14.77 1.72
C ASN A 55 -2.50 -14.30 2.80
N LYS A 56 -2.85 -15.19 3.73
CA LYS A 56 -3.81 -14.94 4.83
C LYS A 56 -3.16 -14.71 6.20
N SER A 57 -1.83 -14.70 6.29
CA SER A 57 -1.12 -14.46 7.56
C SER A 57 -1.25 -13.01 8.05
N ILE A 58 -1.35 -12.06 7.12
CA ILE A 58 -1.68 -10.66 7.42
C ILE A 58 -3.21 -10.54 7.44
N GLU A 59 -3.74 -10.18 8.60
CA GLU A 59 -5.17 -10.03 8.85
C GLU A 59 -5.67 -8.61 8.51
N LYS A 60 -4.80 -7.60 8.61
CA LYS A 60 -5.17 -6.20 8.39
C LYS A 60 -4.04 -5.35 7.83
N VAL A 61 -4.36 -4.54 6.82
CA VAL A 61 -3.49 -3.48 6.29
C VAL A 61 -4.19 -2.14 6.43
N LEU A 62 -3.49 -1.14 6.96
CA LEU A 62 -3.98 0.24 7.04
C LEU A 62 -3.17 1.14 6.11
N ILE A 63 -3.84 2.02 5.37
CA ILE A 63 -3.20 3.15 4.70
C ILE A 63 -3.39 4.39 5.57
N VAL A 64 -2.28 4.92 6.09
CA VAL A 64 -2.27 6.14 6.90
C VAL A 64 -2.15 7.33 5.96
N CYS A 65 -3.28 7.98 5.71
CA CYS A 65 -3.36 9.19 4.89
C CYS A 65 -3.18 10.42 5.77
N PHE A 66 -2.19 11.25 5.46
CA PHE A 66 -1.90 12.48 6.23
C PHE A 66 -2.97 13.56 6.02
N ASP A 67 -3.57 13.62 4.84
CA ASP A 67 -4.57 14.61 4.46
C ASP A 67 -5.73 14.00 3.67
N LYS A 68 -6.77 14.81 3.47
CA LYS A 68 -7.99 14.42 2.75
C LYS A 68 -7.73 14.13 1.26
N GLY A 69 -6.76 14.81 0.64
CA GLY A 69 -6.43 14.60 -0.77
C GLY A 69 -5.82 13.21 -1.01
N THR A 70 -4.93 12.81 -0.12
CA THR A 70 -4.33 11.47 -0.05
C THR A 70 -5.43 10.44 0.21
N MET A 71 -6.28 10.67 1.22
CA MET A 71 -7.40 9.77 1.52
C MET A 71 -8.31 9.55 0.30
N ASN A 72 -8.67 10.62 -0.41
CA ASN A 72 -9.50 10.53 -1.60
C ASN A 72 -8.82 9.72 -2.72
N ALA A 73 -7.52 9.92 -2.96
CA ALA A 73 -6.79 9.18 -3.98
C ALA A 73 -6.73 7.68 -3.69
N TYR A 74 -6.56 7.27 -2.43
CA TYR A 74 -6.60 5.86 -2.03
C TYR A 74 -8.02 5.28 -2.08
N SER A 75 -9.03 6.04 -1.68
CA SER A 75 -10.44 5.61 -1.82
C SER A 75 -10.84 5.39 -3.28
N GLU A 76 -10.44 6.31 -4.18
CA GLU A 76 -10.64 6.17 -5.63
C GLU A 76 -9.94 4.90 -6.15
N ALA A 77 -8.65 4.72 -5.83
CA ALA A 77 -7.90 3.53 -6.23
C ALA A 77 -8.49 2.22 -5.70
N LEU A 78 -9.01 2.21 -4.47
CA LEU A 78 -9.66 1.03 -3.88
C LEU A 78 -10.99 0.69 -4.56
N SER A 79 -11.74 1.69 -5.03
CA SER A 79 -13.01 1.47 -5.73
C SER A 79 -12.86 0.86 -7.14
N GLU A 80 -11.64 0.86 -7.69
CA GLU A 80 -11.33 0.31 -9.02
C GLU A 80 -10.91 -1.18 -9.01
N ILE A 81 -10.83 -1.81 -7.83
CA ILE A 81 -10.41 -3.22 -7.65
C ILE A 81 -11.60 -4.10 -7.27
#